data_AF-A0A5P5ZPR6-F1
#
_entry.id   AF-A0A5P5ZPR6-F1
#
_cell.length_a   1.000
_cell.length_b   1.000
_cell.length_c   1.000
_cell.angle_alpha   90.00
_cell.angle_beta   90.00
_cell.angle_gamma   90.00
#
_symmetry.space_group_name_H-M   'P 1'
#
loop_
_entity.id
_entity.type
_entity.pdbx_description
1 polymer ?
#
loop_
_entity_poly.entity_id
_entity_poly.type
_entity_poly.pdbx_seq_one_letter_code
_entity_poly.pdbx_strand_id
1 'polypeptide(L)'
;MKTELEQCLRLRFPEIYPYGLIYHESGDDCIVYRLLRHFGQYCIGNLEERQTGEILSVMNELYHSKDLFCKNAIENEFLSVIAENLGTVDLMTHLNRIPATLQLTYIKVLLETLKYKKAIG
;
A
#
# COMPACT_ATOMS: atom_id res chain seq x y z
N MET A 1 13.77 10.95 -1.92
CA MET A 1 12.91 10.09 -1.06
C MET A 1 11.46 10.02 -1.53
N LYS A 2 10.67 11.11 -1.60
CA LYS A 2 9.31 11.07 -2.23
C LYS A 2 9.36 10.56 -3.68
N THR A 3 10.29 11.14 -4.43
CA THR A 3 10.66 10.71 -5.78
C THR A 3 11.25 9.31 -5.83
N GLU A 4 11.84 8.78 -4.74
CA GLU A 4 12.41 7.43 -4.72
C GLU A 4 11.32 6.36 -4.60
N LEU A 5 10.27 6.61 -3.81
CA LEU A 5 9.11 5.71 -3.74
C LEU A 5 8.44 5.64 -5.11
N GLU A 6 8.14 6.80 -5.70
CA GLU A 6 7.53 6.88 -7.02
C GLU A 6 8.39 6.20 -8.09
N GLN A 7 9.69 6.51 -8.14
CA GLN A 7 10.63 5.90 -9.09
C GLN A 7 10.77 4.40 -8.85
N CYS A 8 10.83 3.94 -7.60
CA CYS A 8 10.93 2.53 -7.26
C CYS A 8 9.73 1.76 -7.81
N LEU A 9 8.52 2.23 -7.54
CA LEU A 9 7.29 1.58 -8.04
C LEU A 9 7.19 1.65 -9.56
N ARG A 10 7.55 2.78 -10.18
CA ARG A 10 7.54 2.94 -11.64
C ARG A 10 8.52 2.01 -12.35
N LEU A 11 9.73 1.86 -11.80
CA LEU A 11 10.78 1.04 -12.41
C LEU A 11 10.57 -0.45 -12.16
N ARG A 12 10.05 -0.84 -10.98
CA ARG A 12 9.83 -2.24 -10.62
C ARG A 12 8.53 -2.81 -11.18
N PHE A 13 7.52 -1.98 -11.39
CA PHE A 13 6.18 -2.41 -11.83
C PHE A 13 5.60 -1.49 -12.93
N PRO A 14 6.30 -1.33 -14.08
CA PRO A 14 5.86 -0.44 -15.15
C PRO A 14 4.49 -0.78 -15.74
N GLU A 15 4.10 -2.05 -15.73
CA GLU A 15 2.83 -2.58 -16.24
C GLU A 15 1.63 -2.31 -15.33
N ILE A 16 1.88 -2.08 -14.04
CA ILE A 16 0.87 -1.68 -13.05
C ILE A 16 0.80 -0.15 -12.96
N TYR A 17 1.84 0.55 -13.39
CA TYR A 17 1.90 2.00 -13.27
C TYR A 17 0.74 2.66 -14.02
N PRO A 18 -0.09 3.49 -13.36
CA PRO A 18 -1.31 4.00 -13.97
C PRO A 18 -0.98 5.00 -15.08
N TYR A 19 -1.51 4.78 -16.28
CA TYR A 19 -1.28 5.64 -17.45
C TYR A 19 -1.57 7.12 -17.19
N GLY A 20 -2.61 7.40 -16.39
CA GLY A 20 -2.98 8.77 -15.99
C GLY A 20 -1.97 9.45 -15.06
N LEU A 21 -0.89 8.79 -14.64
CA LEU A 21 0.19 9.37 -13.84
C LEU A 21 1.52 9.55 -14.59
N ILE A 22 1.60 9.19 -15.88
CA ILE A 22 2.86 9.15 -16.65
C ILE A 22 3.47 10.55 -16.89
N TYR A 23 2.65 11.60 -16.97
CA TYR A 23 3.07 12.94 -17.41
C TYR A 23 3.04 14.02 -16.32
N HIS A 24 3.06 13.64 -15.04
CA HIS A 24 3.09 14.63 -13.97
C HIS A 24 4.52 15.08 -13.62
N GLU A 25 4.63 16.30 -13.09
CA GLU A 25 5.87 16.76 -12.48
C GLU A 25 6.17 15.92 -11.23
N SER A 26 7.36 15.31 -11.20
CA SER A 26 7.78 14.45 -10.10
C SER A 26 7.89 15.23 -8.79
N GLY A 27 7.41 14.66 -7.68
CA GLY A 27 7.59 15.24 -6.34
C GLY A 27 6.34 15.85 -5.70
N ASP A 28 5.18 15.77 -6.34
CA ASP A 28 3.89 16.09 -5.71
C ASP A 28 3.43 14.93 -4.81
N ASP A 29 3.17 15.23 -3.54
CA ASP A 29 2.66 14.28 -2.54
C ASP A 29 1.35 13.63 -2.99
N CYS A 30 0.52 14.37 -3.73
CA CYS A 30 -0.73 13.86 -4.28
C CYS A 30 -0.48 12.70 -5.25
N ILE A 31 0.62 12.70 -6.01
CA ILE A 31 0.95 11.62 -6.94
C ILE A 31 1.33 10.37 -6.16
N VAL A 32 2.19 10.51 -5.14
CA VAL A 32 2.61 9.39 -4.29
C VAL A 32 1.41 8.73 -3.63
N TYR A 33 0.49 9.53 -3.07
CA TYR A 33 -0.72 9.00 -2.45
C TYR A 33 -1.60 8.26 -3.46
N ARG A 34 -1.86 8.86 -4.62
CA ARG A 34 -2.64 8.20 -5.69
C ARG A 34 -1.99 6.92 -6.18
N LEU A 35 -0.67 6.89 -6.28
CA LEU A 35 0.10 5.72 -6.70
C LEU A 35 -0.02 4.60 -5.66
N LEU A 36 0.23 4.88 -4.38
CA LEU A 36 0.09 3.92 -3.29
C LEU A 36 -1.34 3.35 -3.22
N ARG A 37 -2.33 4.22 -3.36
CA ARG A 37 -3.73 3.81 -3.43
C ARG A 37 -4.00 2.85 -4.59
N HIS A 38 -3.45 3.15 -5.78
CA HIS A 38 -3.57 2.31 -6.96
C HIS A 38 -2.93 0.93 -6.76
N PHE A 39 -1.72 0.88 -6.21
CA PHE A 39 -1.05 -0.39 -5.91
C PHE A 39 -1.79 -1.19 -4.83
N GLY A 40 -2.37 -0.54 -3.82
CA GLY A 40 -3.22 -1.21 -2.82
C GLY A 40 -4.45 -1.86 -3.47
N GLN A 41 -5.10 -1.14 -4.40
CA GLN A 41 -6.23 -1.67 -5.18
C GLN A 41 -5.82 -2.86 -6.06
N TYR A 42 -4.66 -2.78 -6.71
CA TYR A 42 -4.12 -3.90 -7.49
C TYR A 42 -3.95 -5.14 -6.61
N CYS A 43 -3.34 -4.99 -5.43
CA CYS A 43 -3.08 -6.13 -4.53
C CYS A 43 -4.37 -6.80 -4.04
N ILE A 44 -5.45 -6.05 -3.83
CA ILE A 44 -6.75 -6.61 -3.42
C ILE A 44 -7.33 -7.51 -4.52
N GLY A 45 -7.28 -7.06 -5.78
CA GLY A 45 -7.82 -7.83 -6.90
C GLY A 45 -6.99 -9.05 -7.26
N ASN A 46 -5.71 -9.07 -6.86
CA ASN A 46 -4.70 -10.01 -7.34
C ASN A 46 -3.90 -10.64 -6.19
N LEU A 47 -4.52 -10.86 -5.03
CA LEU A 47 -3.81 -11.24 -3.80
C LEU A 47 -2.99 -12.54 -3.93
N GLU A 48 -3.44 -13.46 -4.77
CA GLU A 48 -2.76 -14.73 -5.01
C GLU A 48 -1.66 -14.65 -6.07
N GLU A 49 -1.61 -13.56 -6.84
CA GLU A 49 -0.61 -13.40 -7.89
C GLU A 49 0.78 -13.17 -7.29
N ARG A 50 1.78 -13.77 -7.94
CA ARG A 50 3.20 -13.57 -7.59
C ARG A 50 3.56 -12.09 -7.52
N GLN A 51 3.03 -11.30 -8.44
CA GLN A 51 3.31 -9.87 -8.54
C GLN A 51 2.85 -9.09 -7.31
N THR A 52 1.73 -9.47 -6.70
CA THR A 52 1.28 -8.89 -5.43
C THR A 52 2.28 -9.17 -4.31
N GLY A 53 2.85 -10.37 -4.25
CA GLY A 53 3.91 -10.70 -3.29
C GLY A 53 5.15 -9.81 -3.47
N GLU A 54 5.54 -9.53 -4.71
CA GLU A 54 6.67 -8.66 -5.02
C GLU A 54 6.38 -7.19 -4.65
N ILE A 55 5.17 -6.68 -4.93
CA ILE A 55 4.72 -5.35 -4.49
C ILE A 55 4.78 -5.24 -2.96
N LEU A 56 4.23 -6.22 -2.24
CA LEU A 56 4.23 -6.22 -0.78
C LEU A 56 5.65 -6.23 -0.21
N SER A 57 6.58 -6.96 -0.84
CA SER A 57 8.00 -6.93 -0.47
C SER A 57 8.60 -5.53 -0.66
N VAL A 58 8.32 -4.88 -1.79
CA VAL A 58 8.80 -3.51 -2.05
C VAL A 58 8.23 -2.52 -1.04
N MET A 59 6.94 -2.60 -0.73
CA MET A 59 6.34 -1.76 0.31
C MET A 59 6.99 -1.98 1.67
N ASN A 60 7.33 -3.23 2.01
CA ASN A 60 8.06 -3.54 3.23
C ASN A 60 9.46 -2.92 3.26
N GLU A 61 10.22 -3.01 2.17
CA GLU A 61 11.53 -2.35 2.04
C GLU A 61 11.41 -0.83 2.24
N LEU A 62 10.47 -0.21 1.54
CA LEU A 62 10.24 1.25 1.58
C LEU A 62 9.78 1.72 2.95
N TYR A 63 8.90 0.97 3.61
CA TYR A 63 8.43 1.28 4.96
C TYR A 63 9.57 1.28 5.98
N HIS A 64 10.57 0.42 5.81
CA HIS A 64 11.71 0.31 6.74
C HIS A 64 12.88 1.27 6.40
N SER A 65 12.79 2.08 5.34
CA SER A 65 13.83 3.03 4.89
C SER A 65 14.10 4.23 5.81
N LYS A 66 13.49 4.27 7.01
CA LYS A 66 13.52 5.36 8.01
C LYS A 66 12.82 6.66 7.60
N ASP A 67 12.28 6.76 6.39
CA ASP A 67 11.49 7.93 5.99
C ASP A 67 10.12 7.98 6.68
N LEU A 68 9.84 9.05 7.42
CA LEU A 68 8.54 9.20 8.07
C LEU A 68 7.43 9.44 7.06
N PHE A 69 7.72 10.16 5.96
CA PHE A 69 6.73 10.41 4.92
C PHE A 69 6.30 9.09 4.25
N CYS A 70 7.23 8.26 3.78
CA CYS A 70 6.90 6.97 3.16
C CYS A 70 6.15 6.05 4.12
N LYS A 71 6.52 6.00 5.41
CA LYS A 71 5.79 5.21 6.40
C LYS A 71 4.33 5.65 6.50
N ASN A 72 4.11 6.94 6.72
CA ASN A 72 2.77 7.50 6.84
C ASN A 72 1.96 7.32 5.55
N ALA A 73 2.60 7.53 4.39
CA ALA A 73 1.96 7.36 3.09
C ALA A 73 1.55 5.89 2.85
N ILE A 74 2.43 4.93 3.15
CA ILE A 74 2.15 3.50 3.02
C ILE A 74 1.03 3.08 3.98
N GLU A 75 1.05 3.55 5.23
CA GLU A 75 -0.02 3.27 6.18
C GLU A 75 -1.37 3.78 5.67
N ASN A 76 -1.43 5.07 5.31
CA ASN A 76 -2.68 5.77 5.00
C ASN A 76 -3.25 5.45 3.62
N GLU A 77 -2.41 5.18 2.61
CA GLU A 77 -2.87 5.07 1.22
C GLU A 77 -2.76 3.65 0.66
N PHE A 78 -1.81 2.84 1.15
CA PHE A 78 -1.65 1.46 0.69
C PHE A 78 -2.32 0.47 1.67
N LEU A 79 -1.91 0.46 2.94
CA LEU A 79 -2.43 -0.48 3.93
C LEU A 79 -3.88 -0.19 4.29
N SER A 80 -4.30 1.09 4.39
CA SER A 80 -5.70 1.43 4.63
C SER A 80 -6.62 0.93 3.52
N VAL A 81 -6.21 1.03 2.25
CA VAL A 81 -6.99 0.48 1.12
C VAL A 81 -7.17 -1.03 1.29
N ILE A 82 -6.10 -1.76 1.56
CA ILE A 82 -6.16 -3.21 1.78
C ILE A 82 -7.11 -3.53 2.95
N ALA A 83 -6.92 -2.86 4.09
CA ALA A 83 -7.73 -3.06 5.29
C ALA A 83 -9.22 -2.74 5.08
N GLU A 84 -9.54 -1.66 4.34
CA GLU A 84 -10.90 -1.24 4.05
C GLU A 84 -11.68 -2.25 3.23
N ASN A 85 -11.01 -2.90 2.27
CA ASN A 85 -11.64 -3.81 1.31
C ASN A 85 -11.63 -5.26 1.80
N LEU A 86 -10.51 -5.71 2.36
CA LEU A 86 -10.38 -7.09 2.84
C LEU A 86 -11.00 -7.30 4.22
N GLY A 87 -10.97 -6.28 5.09
CA GLY A 87 -11.56 -6.33 6.42
C GLY A 87 -10.97 -7.45 7.30
N THR A 88 -11.82 -8.03 8.15
CA THR A 88 -11.43 -9.11 9.10
C THR A 88 -11.79 -10.50 8.61
N VAL A 89 -12.57 -10.62 7.54
CA VAL A 89 -12.88 -11.92 6.93
C VAL A 89 -11.57 -12.49 6.40
N ASP A 90 -11.28 -13.76 6.67
CA ASP A 90 -10.05 -14.42 6.22
C ASP A 90 -8.74 -13.70 6.61
N LEU A 91 -8.74 -13.00 7.75
CA LEU A 91 -7.58 -12.23 8.24
C LEU A 91 -6.27 -13.04 8.24
N MET A 92 -6.33 -14.32 8.62
CA MET A 92 -5.15 -15.19 8.61
C MET A 92 -4.56 -15.37 7.20
N THR A 93 -5.40 -15.46 6.18
CA THR A 93 -4.97 -15.54 4.78
C THR A 93 -4.26 -14.25 4.38
N HIS A 94 -4.80 -13.08 4.76
CA HIS A 94 -4.18 -11.78 4.49
C HIS A 94 -2.82 -11.64 5.19
N LEU A 95 -2.75 -12.00 6.48
CA LEU A 95 -1.52 -11.94 7.26
C LEU A 95 -0.43 -12.84 6.68
N ASN A 96 -0.79 -14.04 6.22
CA ASN A 96 0.17 -14.95 5.59
C ASN A 96 0.76 -14.42 4.28
N ARG A 97 0.10 -13.44 3.62
CA ARG A 97 0.61 -12.78 2.42
C ARG A 97 1.40 -11.51 2.73
N ILE A 98 1.02 -10.79 3.78
CA ILE A 98 1.71 -9.57 4.20
C ILE A 98 3.06 -9.94 4.85
N PRO A 99 4.17 -9.27 4.46
CA PRO A 99 5.47 -9.48 5.06
C PRO A 99 5.41 -9.38 6.60
N ALA A 100 6.04 -10.33 7.29
CA ALA A 100 5.93 -10.46 8.75
C ALA A 100 6.23 -9.15 9.51
N THR A 101 7.18 -8.36 9.01
CA THR A 101 7.57 -7.06 9.57
C THR A 101 6.53 -5.96 9.38
N LEU A 102 5.61 -6.10 8.42
CA LEU A 102 4.48 -5.20 8.20
C LEU A 102 3.18 -5.65 8.87
N GLN A 103 3.07 -6.91 9.30
CA GLN A 103 1.81 -7.46 9.83
C GLN A 103 1.27 -6.66 11.02
N LEU A 104 2.13 -6.28 11.97
CA LEU A 104 1.70 -5.49 13.13
C LEU A 104 1.14 -4.13 12.71
N THR A 105 1.81 -3.45 11.78
CA THR A 105 1.33 -2.17 11.23
C THR A 105 0.01 -2.36 10.49
N TYR A 106 -0.11 -3.41 9.67
CA TYR A 106 -1.35 -3.72 8.98
C TYR A 106 -2.52 -3.95 9.95
N ILE A 107 -2.31 -4.72 11.03
CA ILE A 107 -3.32 -4.93 12.07
C ILE A 107 -3.71 -3.61 12.73
N LYS A 108 -2.72 -2.75 13.03
CA LYS A 108 -2.97 -1.41 13.59
C LYS A 108 -3.91 -0.61 12.67
N VAL A 109 -3.58 -0.52 11.38
CA VAL A 109 -4.37 0.21 10.39
C VAL A 109 -5.76 -0.42 10.24
N LEU A 110 -5.88 -1.74 10.22
CA LEU A 110 -7.15 -2.46 10.16
C LEU A 110 -8.06 -2.10 11.35
N LEU A 111 -7.53 -2.11 12.57
CA LEU A 111 -8.29 -1.73 13.76
C LEU A 111 -8.74 -0.26 13.71
N GLU A 112 -7.90 0.64 13.23
CA GLU A 112 -8.25 2.06 13.03
C GLU A 112 -9.39 2.20 12.02
N THR A 113 -9.28 1.56 10.84
CA THR A 113 -10.32 1.54 9.82
C THR A 113 -11.66 1.01 10.35
N LEU A 114 -11.64 -0.08 11.14
CA LEU A 114 -12.85 -0.65 11.73
C LEU A 114 -13.48 0.28 12.78
N LYS A 115 -12.66 0.94 13.60
CA LYS A 115 -13.13 1.94 14.56
C LYS A 115 -13.83 3.10 13.85
N TYR A 116 -13.26 3.59 12.75
CA TYR A 116 -13.88 4.65 11.95
C TYR A 116 -15.21 4.20 11.35
N LYS A 117 -15.28 3.01 10.72
CA LYS A 117 -16.54 2.47 10.17
C LYS A 117 -17.66 2.38 11.21
N LYS A 118 -17.34 2.02 12.46
CA LYS A 118 -18.33 1.96 13.56
C LYS A 118 -18.83 3.34 14.04
N ALA A 119 -18.06 4.41 13.82
CA ALA A 119 -18.45 5.75 14.28
C ALA A 119 -19.44 6.47 13.33
N ILE A 120 -19.61 5.95 12.10
CA ILE A 120 -20.43 6.55 11.03
C ILE A 120 -21.71 5.76 10.73
N GLY A 121 -21.87 4.58 11.35
CA GLY A 121 -23.05 3.71 11.22
C GLY A 121 -23.84 3.64 12.51
#